data_AF-A0A179FGC2-F1
#
_entry.id   AF-A0A179FGC2-F1
#
_cell.length_a   1.000
_cell.length_b   1.000
_cell.length_c   1.000
_cell.angle_alpha   90.00
_cell.angle_beta   90.00
_cell.angle_gamma   90.00
#
_symmetry.space_group_name_H-M   'P 1'
#
loop_
_entity.id
_entity.type
_entity.pdbx_description
1 polymer ?
#
loop_
_entity_poly.entity_id
_entity_poly.type
_entity_poly.pdbx_seq_one_letter_code
_entity_poly.pdbx_strand_id
1 'polypeptide(L)'
;MGSYSKAWVDGPFELVSPEKTGDKKEKRATGARRLAAEMTLVHNCIIRGINAVYLQCVNVSKRGTAEDKLDFANFASQWAEFVNEHHTIEETSIFPGIGEITSVPGLMDGNVDEHKAFHDGLEQYVEYLEKVKKNEETFDGEKLKSIIDGFMPTLRTHLANEIDTLLLLTEYEDKVDWMEWFDKQVGEKIGAMMKNAEYRTNIFPIAIIFHDKTYYDGVWANFPPIPWLFALALRWLYMNKHKNWWRFAGCDYTSHPKELPFA
;
A
#
# COMPACT_ATOMS: atom_id res chain seq x y z
N MET A 1 1.54 22.40 -12.74
CA MET A 1 2.38 21.20 -12.89
C MET A 1 3.81 21.59 -12.55
N GLY A 2 4.23 21.41 -11.29
CA GLY A 2 5.64 21.56 -10.93
C GLY A 2 6.37 20.31 -11.40
N SER A 3 7.33 20.44 -12.32
CA SER A 3 8.18 19.31 -12.72
C SER A 3 9.09 18.96 -11.54
N TYR A 4 8.85 17.84 -10.88
CA TYR A 4 9.85 17.26 -9.99
C TYR A 4 11.00 16.78 -10.88
N SER A 5 12.12 17.50 -10.88
CA SER A 5 13.34 17.11 -11.62
C SER A 5 14.16 16.02 -10.91
N LYS A 6 13.66 15.48 -9.79
CA LYS A 6 14.22 14.37 -9.02
C LYS A 6 13.30 13.17 -9.12
N ALA A 7 13.87 11.97 -9.05
CA ALA A 7 13.12 10.71 -9.03
C ALA A 7 12.00 10.74 -7.97
N TRP A 8 10.80 10.34 -8.38
CA TRP A 8 9.57 10.38 -7.60
C TRP A 8 8.95 8.98 -7.56
N VAL A 9 8.17 8.69 -6.51
CA VAL A 9 7.65 7.34 -6.22
C VAL A 9 6.43 6.91 -7.06
N ASP A 10 6.06 7.69 -8.09
CA ASP A 10 5.07 7.26 -9.09
C ASP A 10 5.66 6.33 -10.16
N GLY A 11 6.97 6.05 -10.11
CA GLY A 11 7.64 5.03 -10.90
C GLY A 11 8.84 4.43 -10.16
N PRO A 12 9.47 3.37 -10.70
CA PRO A 12 9.30 2.86 -12.07
C PRO A 12 8.11 1.92 -12.27
N PHE A 13 7.54 1.33 -11.20
CA PHE A 13 6.30 0.58 -11.33
C PHE A 13 5.15 1.58 -11.43
N GLU A 14 4.43 1.55 -12.55
CA GLU A 14 3.38 2.50 -12.84
C GLU A 14 2.19 2.32 -11.89
N LEU A 15 1.66 3.45 -11.42
CA LEU A 15 0.41 3.50 -10.67
C LEU A 15 -0.75 2.88 -11.46
N VAL A 16 -1.77 2.41 -10.74
CA VAL A 16 -3.05 2.02 -11.30
C VAL A 16 -3.86 3.28 -11.59
N SER A 17 -4.29 3.44 -12.85
CA SER A 17 -5.10 4.59 -13.27
C SER A 17 -6.49 4.54 -12.63
N PRO A 18 -6.96 5.61 -11.98
CA PRO A 18 -8.28 5.63 -11.36
C PRO A 18 -9.42 6.02 -12.30
N GLU A 19 -9.13 6.36 -13.55
CA GLU A 19 -10.10 6.91 -14.49
C GLU A 19 -11.34 6.03 -14.67
N LYS A 20 -11.17 4.70 -14.73
CA LYS A 20 -12.26 3.74 -14.91
C LYS A 20 -13.27 3.74 -13.76
N THR A 21 -12.84 4.13 -12.56
CA THR A 21 -13.70 4.20 -11.36
C THR A 21 -14.71 5.35 -11.50
N GLY A 22 -14.30 6.43 -12.16
CA GLY A 22 -15.10 7.64 -12.34
C GLY A 22 -15.18 8.53 -11.10
N ASP A 23 -14.38 8.27 -10.05
CA ASP A 23 -14.34 9.10 -8.85
C ASP A 23 -13.70 10.46 -9.14
N LYS A 24 -14.40 11.55 -8.82
CA LYS A 24 -13.98 12.92 -9.09
C LYS A 24 -14.22 13.81 -7.89
N LYS A 25 -13.45 14.88 -7.75
CA LYS A 25 -13.51 15.77 -6.60
C LYS A 25 -14.85 16.47 -6.48
N GLU A 26 -15.42 16.87 -7.62
CA GLU A 26 -16.70 17.58 -7.74
C GLU A 26 -17.89 16.64 -7.52
N LYS A 27 -17.73 15.38 -7.90
CA LYS A 27 -18.76 14.35 -7.77
C LYS A 27 -18.10 13.01 -7.48
N ARG A 28 -18.14 12.63 -6.21
CA ARG A 28 -17.63 11.34 -5.77
C ARG A 28 -18.40 10.19 -6.44
N ALA A 29 -17.69 9.12 -6.75
CA ALA A 29 -18.32 7.85 -7.12
C ALA A 29 -19.16 7.32 -5.93
N THR A 30 -20.07 6.39 -6.23
CA THR A 30 -20.94 5.69 -5.27
C THR A 30 -20.89 4.18 -5.50
N GLY A 31 -21.36 3.39 -4.53
CA GLY A 31 -21.49 1.94 -4.66
C GLY A 31 -20.17 1.25 -5.01
N ALA A 32 -20.22 0.23 -5.86
CA ALA A 32 -19.06 -0.56 -6.28
C ALA A 32 -17.97 0.30 -6.96
N ARG A 33 -18.36 1.36 -7.68
CA ARG A 33 -17.39 2.29 -8.30
C ARG A 33 -16.59 3.06 -7.26
N ARG A 34 -17.21 3.42 -6.13
CA ARG A 34 -16.49 4.06 -5.04
C ARG A 34 -15.58 3.08 -4.32
N LEU A 35 -16.02 1.85 -4.12
CA LEU A 35 -15.20 0.78 -3.55
C LEU A 35 -13.94 0.57 -4.40
N ALA A 36 -14.10 0.41 -5.72
CA ALA A 36 -12.98 0.29 -6.66
C ALA A 36 -12.04 1.52 -6.64
N ALA A 37 -12.58 2.73 -6.45
CA ALA A 37 -11.77 3.94 -6.32
C ALA A 37 -10.91 3.96 -5.04
N GLU A 38 -11.48 3.54 -3.91
CA GLU A 38 -10.73 3.43 -2.65
C GLU A 38 -9.71 2.31 -2.71
N MET A 39 -10.02 1.19 -3.36
CA MET A 39 -9.05 0.12 -3.59
C MET A 39 -7.89 0.58 -4.48
N THR A 40 -8.19 1.33 -5.55
CA THR A 40 -7.15 1.94 -6.40
C THR A 40 -6.19 2.84 -5.61
N LEU A 41 -6.71 3.58 -4.62
CA LEU A 41 -5.88 4.38 -3.73
C LEU A 41 -4.94 3.51 -2.88
N VAL A 42 -5.45 2.43 -2.29
CA VAL A 42 -4.66 1.50 -1.46
C VAL A 42 -3.57 0.85 -2.31
N HIS A 43 -3.91 0.38 -3.51
CA HIS A 43 -2.97 -0.21 -4.46
C HIS A 43 -1.87 0.78 -4.86
N ASN A 44 -2.22 2.05 -5.07
CA ASN A 44 -1.23 3.08 -5.35
C ASN A 44 -0.35 3.40 -4.14
N CYS A 45 -0.81 3.20 -2.90
CA CYS A 45 0.06 3.27 -1.72
C CYS A 45 1.06 2.10 -1.71
N ILE A 46 0.62 0.88 -2.05
CA ILE A 46 1.52 -0.29 -2.19
C ILE A 46 2.59 -0.01 -3.23
N ILE A 47 2.21 0.48 -4.41
CA ILE A 47 3.14 0.78 -5.51
C ILE A 47 4.12 1.90 -5.12
N ARG A 48 3.66 2.98 -4.49
CA ARG A 48 4.55 4.05 -4.01
C ARG A 48 5.54 3.57 -2.97
N GLY A 49 5.11 2.70 -2.06
CA GLY A 49 5.97 2.09 -1.06
C GLY A 49 7.12 1.31 -1.70
N ILE A 50 6.82 0.41 -2.65
CA ILE A 50 7.86 -0.37 -3.31
C ILE A 50 8.72 0.47 -4.25
N ASN A 51 8.16 1.47 -4.94
CA ASN A 51 8.93 2.42 -5.73
C ASN A 51 9.94 3.17 -4.86
N ALA A 52 9.56 3.57 -3.64
CA ALA A 52 10.48 4.20 -2.69
C ALA A 52 11.64 3.27 -2.31
N VAL A 53 11.36 1.98 -2.09
CA VAL A 53 12.40 0.96 -1.84
C VAL A 53 13.30 0.80 -3.06
N TYR A 54 12.70 0.59 -4.23
CA TYR A 54 13.39 0.32 -5.48
C TYR A 54 14.35 1.44 -5.88
N LEU A 55 13.89 2.69 -5.81
CA LEU A 55 14.68 3.88 -6.18
C LEU A 55 15.90 4.11 -5.28
N GLN A 56 15.88 3.56 -4.05
CA GLN A 56 16.89 3.89 -3.03
C GLN A 56 17.82 2.72 -2.69
N CYS A 57 17.38 1.47 -2.85
CA CYS A 57 18.06 0.29 -2.30
C CYS A 57 19.54 0.19 -2.70
N VAL A 58 19.86 0.37 -3.98
CA VAL A 58 21.23 0.33 -4.51
C VAL A 58 22.11 1.40 -3.88
N ASN A 59 21.59 2.62 -3.78
CA ASN A 59 22.32 3.75 -3.21
C ASN A 59 22.50 3.60 -1.70
N VAL A 60 21.47 3.15 -0.95
CA VAL A 60 21.59 2.84 0.48
C VAL A 60 22.70 1.80 0.71
N SER A 61 22.78 0.77 -0.13
CA SER A 61 23.83 -0.25 -0.04
C SER A 61 25.23 0.34 -0.28
N LYS A 62 25.38 1.21 -1.29
CA LYS A 62 26.68 1.79 -1.70
C LYS A 62 27.17 2.91 -0.77
N ARG A 63 26.28 3.81 -0.32
CA ARG A 63 26.67 5.05 0.39
C ARG A 63 26.06 5.22 1.78
N GLY A 64 25.13 4.35 2.19
CA GLY A 64 24.54 4.39 3.53
C GLY A 64 25.49 3.86 4.61
N THR A 65 25.34 4.38 5.82
CA THR A 65 25.97 3.82 7.03
C THR A 65 25.37 2.45 7.38
N ALA A 66 25.96 1.74 8.35
CA ALA A 66 25.36 0.51 8.86
C ALA A 66 23.97 0.75 9.45
N GLU A 67 23.77 1.88 10.14
CA GLU A 67 22.47 2.30 10.67
C GLU A 67 21.47 2.61 9.55
N ASP A 68 21.89 3.30 8.49
CA ASP A 68 21.02 3.54 7.32
C ASP A 68 20.53 2.25 6.68
N LYS A 69 21.41 1.26 6.53
CA LYS A 69 21.07 -0.04 5.94
C LYS A 69 20.08 -0.80 6.80
N LEU A 70 20.25 -0.80 8.12
CA LEU A 70 19.32 -1.44 9.04
C LEU A 70 17.97 -0.71 9.08
N ASP A 71 17.97 0.63 9.16
CA ASP A 71 16.74 1.43 9.12
C ASP A 71 15.98 1.23 7.81
N PHE A 72 16.70 1.15 6.70
CA PHE A 72 16.12 0.90 5.38
C PHE A 72 15.54 -0.51 5.28
N ALA A 73 16.23 -1.53 5.80
CA ALA A 73 15.70 -2.89 5.83
C ALA A 73 14.43 -2.99 6.69
N ASN A 74 14.36 -2.28 7.82
CA ASN A 74 13.13 -2.19 8.61
C ASN A 74 12.03 -1.48 7.82
N PHE A 75 12.28 -0.32 7.23
CA PHE A 75 11.31 0.38 6.36
C PHE A 75 10.76 -0.52 5.24
N ALA A 76 11.66 -1.19 4.53
CA ALA A 76 11.35 -2.10 3.44
C ALA A 76 10.52 -3.32 3.91
N SER A 77 10.78 -3.82 5.13
CA SER A 77 9.99 -4.91 5.74
C SER A 77 8.56 -4.48 6.04
N GLN A 78 8.38 -3.23 6.48
CA GLN A 78 7.05 -2.70 6.78
C GLN A 78 6.17 -2.58 5.53
N TRP A 79 6.75 -2.38 4.35
CA TRP A 79 6.01 -2.48 3.09
C TRP A 79 5.48 -3.89 2.85
N ALA A 80 6.29 -4.94 3.05
CA ALA A 80 5.84 -6.32 2.85
C ALA A 80 4.76 -6.72 3.86
N GLU A 81 4.89 -6.30 5.11
CA GLU A 81 3.86 -6.52 6.13
C GLU A 81 2.53 -5.86 5.75
N PHE A 82 2.57 -4.65 5.18
CA PHE A 82 1.36 -3.98 4.69
C PHE A 82 0.69 -4.74 3.54
N VAL A 83 1.47 -5.27 2.59
CA VAL A 83 0.96 -6.09 1.48
C VAL A 83 0.35 -7.39 2.00
N ASN A 84 1.01 -8.06 2.94
CA ASN A 84 0.51 -9.29 3.55
C ASN A 84 -0.81 -9.08 4.30
N GLU A 85 -0.92 -8.02 5.11
CA GLU A 85 -2.14 -7.70 5.85
C GLU A 85 -3.30 -7.35 4.89
N HIS A 86 -3.03 -6.56 3.85
CA HIS A 86 -4.01 -6.21 2.82
C HIS A 86 -4.60 -7.45 2.15
N HIS A 87 -3.77 -8.33 1.59
CA HIS A 87 -4.24 -9.54 0.92
C HIS A 87 -4.85 -10.55 1.90
N THR A 88 -4.38 -10.60 3.15
CA THR A 88 -4.99 -11.44 4.20
C THR A 88 -6.42 -10.99 4.50
N ILE A 89 -6.66 -9.68 4.60
CA ILE A 89 -8.02 -9.14 4.83
C ILE A 89 -8.92 -9.46 3.65
N GLU A 90 -8.40 -9.39 2.43
CA GLU A 90 -9.14 -9.76 1.23
C GLU A 90 -9.58 -11.22 1.24
N GLU A 91 -8.62 -12.15 1.33
CA GLU A 91 -8.91 -13.58 1.25
C GLU A 91 -9.72 -14.09 2.44
N THR A 92 -9.57 -13.50 3.62
CA THR A 92 -10.27 -13.96 4.83
C THR A 92 -11.60 -13.25 5.08
N SER A 93 -11.92 -12.18 4.35
CA SER A 93 -13.14 -11.39 4.64
C SER A 93 -13.77 -10.74 3.42
N ILE A 94 -13.02 -9.97 2.63
CA ILE A 94 -13.62 -9.21 1.52
C ILE A 94 -14.06 -10.14 0.38
N PHE A 95 -13.17 -11.01 -0.10
CA PHE A 95 -13.46 -11.91 -1.22
C PHE A 95 -14.56 -12.93 -0.89
N PRO A 96 -14.54 -13.61 0.27
CA PRO A 96 -15.65 -14.48 0.66
C PRO A 96 -16.98 -13.74 0.76
N GLY A 97 -16.99 -12.54 1.37
CA GLY A 97 -18.21 -11.75 1.53
C GLY A 97 -18.79 -11.25 0.21
N ILE A 98 -17.95 -10.88 -0.76
CA ILE A 98 -18.38 -10.61 -2.14
C ILE A 98 -19.07 -11.84 -2.75
N GLY A 99 -18.46 -13.02 -2.61
CA GLY A 99 -19.04 -14.28 -3.11
C GLY A 99 -20.40 -14.60 -2.50
N GLU A 100 -20.56 -14.39 -1.18
CA GLU A 100 -21.83 -14.58 -0.47
C GLU A 100 -22.92 -13.61 -0.95
N ILE A 101 -22.61 -12.31 -1.03
CA ILE A 101 -23.56 -11.25 -1.41
C ILE A 101 -24.04 -11.41 -2.86
N THR A 102 -23.10 -11.69 -3.77
CA THR A 102 -23.41 -11.86 -5.20
C THR A 102 -24.06 -13.20 -5.50
N SER A 103 -23.86 -14.20 -4.62
CA SER A 103 -24.22 -15.60 -4.86
C SER A 103 -23.60 -16.18 -6.15
N VAL A 104 -22.43 -15.67 -6.54
CA VAL A 104 -21.64 -16.16 -7.68
C VAL A 104 -20.39 -16.88 -7.15
N PRO A 105 -20.39 -18.22 -7.13
CA PRO A 105 -19.23 -18.99 -6.70
C PRO A 105 -18.00 -18.67 -7.55
N GLY A 106 -16.87 -18.46 -6.88
CA GLY A 106 -15.58 -18.23 -7.54
C GLY A 106 -15.42 -16.87 -8.21
N LEU A 107 -16.29 -15.90 -7.94
CA LEU A 107 -16.20 -14.54 -8.53
C LEU A 107 -14.83 -13.88 -8.28
N MET A 108 -14.20 -14.19 -7.15
CA MET A 108 -12.90 -13.64 -6.76
C MET A 108 -11.73 -14.62 -6.94
N ASP A 109 -11.94 -15.83 -7.49
CA ASP A 109 -10.90 -16.86 -7.59
C ASP A 109 -9.71 -16.40 -8.45
N GLY A 110 -9.96 -15.60 -9.49
CA GLY A 110 -8.90 -15.02 -10.31
C GLY A 110 -7.94 -14.14 -9.48
N ASN A 111 -8.47 -13.31 -8.56
CA ASN A 111 -7.64 -12.48 -7.69
C ASN A 111 -6.85 -13.34 -6.68
N VAL A 112 -7.47 -14.39 -6.14
CA VAL A 112 -6.80 -15.35 -5.24
C VAL A 112 -5.67 -16.10 -5.96
N ASP A 113 -5.87 -16.50 -7.21
CA ASP A 113 -4.82 -17.17 -8.00
C ASP A 113 -3.68 -16.22 -8.36
N GLU A 114 -4.00 -14.95 -8.61
CA GLU A 114 -2.99 -13.91 -8.79
C GLU A 114 -2.18 -13.63 -7.52
N HIS A 115 -2.80 -13.68 -6.32
CA HIS A 115 -2.07 -13.62 -5.05
C HIS A 115 -1.00 -14.69 -4.96
N LYS A 116 -1.36 -15.94 -5.29
CA LYS A 116 -0.42 -17.07 -5.30
C LYS A 116 0.72 -16.85 -6.29
N ALA A 117 0.45 -16.20 -7.43
CA ALA A 117 1.41 -16.05 -8.51
C ALA A 117 2.62 -15.15 -8.14
N PHE A 118 2.47 -14.19 -7.22
CA PHE A 118 3.59 -13.38 -6.73
C PHE A 118 4.09 -13.78 -5.34
N HIS A 119 3.39 -14.70 -4.65
CA HIS A 119 3.66 -15.06 -3.25
C HIS A 119 5.11 -15.49 -3.00
N ASP A 120 5.63 -16.41 -3.81
CA ASP A 120 7.01 -16.92 -3.67
C ASP A 120 8.06 -15.80 -3.79
N GLY A 121 7.80 -14.79 -4.61
CA GLY A 121 8.68 -13.64 -4.77
C GLY A 121 8.60 -12.66 -3.59
N LEU A 122 7.41 -12.48 -3.03
CA LEU A 122 7.21 -11.72 -1.79
C LEU A 122 7.86 -12.43 -0.58
N GLU A 123 7.80 -13.75 -0.51
CA GLU A 123 8.47 -14.53 0.53
C GLU A 123 9.99 -14.36 0.44
N GLN A 124 10.59 -14.46 -0.76
CA GLN A 124 12.02 -14.18 -0.96
C GLN A 124 12.42 -12.77 -0.51
N TYR A 125 11.56 -11.77 -0.74
CA TYR A 125 11.77 -10.41 -0.29
C TYR A 125 11.80 -10.33 1.25
N VAL A 126 10.82 -10.94 1.91
CA VAL A 126 10.72 -10.99 3.38
C VAL A 126 11.92 -11.72 3.98
N GLU A 127 12.24 -12.91 3.48
CA GLU A 127 13.36 -13.72 4.00
C GLU A 127 14.69 -12.98 3.91
N TYR A 128 14.95 -12.32 2.79
CA TYR A 128 16.18 -11.56 2.60
C TYR A 128 16.28 -10.40 3.59
N LEU A 129 15.22 -9.61 3.75
CA LEU A 129 15.21 -8.50 4.70
C LEU A 129 15.33 -8.96 6.15
N GLU A 130 14.73 -10.10 6.50
CA GLU A 130 14.88 -10.70 7.83
C GLU A 130 16.33 -11.12 8.12
N LYS A 131 17.01 -11.75 7.17
CA LYS A 131 18.45 -12.08 7.29
C LYS A 131 19.31 -10.82 7.47
N VAL A 132 19.00 -9.75 6.74
CA VAL A 132 19.68 -8.46 6.90
C VAL A 132 19.43 -7.88 8.29
N LYS A 133 18.18 -7.86 8.77
CA LYS A 133 17.82 -7.33 10.10
C LYS A 133 18.48 -8.10 11.24
N LYS A 134 18.67 -9.41 11.07
CA LYS A 134 19.37 -10.30 12.03
C LYS A 134 20.90 -10.25 11.91
N ASN A 135 21.43 -9.46 10.97
CA ASN A 135 22.86 -9.38 10.66
C ASN A 135 23.45 -10.75 10.25
N GLU A 136 22.62 -11.62 9.67
CA GLU A 136 23.01 -12.91 9.08
C GLU A 136 23.48 -12.72 7.63
N GLU A 137 23.04 -11.64 6.98
CA GLU A 137 23.44 -11.23 5.64
C GLU A 137 23.71 -9.73 5.57
N THR A 138 24.72 -9.30 4.81
CA THR A 138 24.99 -7.86 4.59
C THR A 138 23.99 -7.30 3.57
N PHE A 139 23.45 -6.11 3.84
CA PHE A 139 22.53 -5.45 2.91
C PHE A 139 23.18 -5.14 1.54
N ASP A 140 22.75 -5.89 0.54
CA ASP A 140 22.99 -5.71 -0.88
C ASP A 140 21.74 -5.14 -1.58
N GLY A 141 21.89 -3.92 -2.10
CA GLY A 141 20.80 -3.23 -2.78
C GLY A 141 20.51 -3.77 -4.18
N GLU A 142 21.53 -4.29 -4.88
CA GLU A 142 21.34 -4.92 -6.20
C GLU A 142 20.58 -6.23 -6.06
N LYS A 143 20.88 -7.01 -5.01
CA LYS A 143 20.12 -8.22 -4.66
C LYS A 143 18.66 -7.90 -4.35
N LEU A 144 18.40 -6.92 -3.48
CA LEU A 144 17.03 -6.51 -3.16
C LEU A 144 16.27 -6.09 -4.42
N LYS A 145 16.90 -5.27 -5.26
CA LYS A 145 16.33 -4.81 -6.51
C LYS A 145 15.97 -5.99 -7.44
N SER A 146 16.86 -6.98 -7.56
CA SER A 146 16.60 -8.18 -8.37
C SER A 146 15.46 -9.03 -7.83
N ILE A 147 15.27 -9.11 -6.51
CA ILE A 147 14.11 -9.80 -5.93
C ILE A 147 12.83 -9.06 -6.31
N ILE A 148 12.81 -7.72 -6.18
CA ILE A 148 11.66 -6.89 -6.55
C ILE A 148 11.33 -7.04 -8.05
N ASP A 149 12.34 -7.04 -8.92
CA ASP A 149 12.18 -7.28 -10.36
C ASP A 149 11.49 -8.62 -10.67
N GLY A 150 11.67 -9.63 -9.80
CA GLY A 150 11.13 -10.97 -9.97
C GLY A 150 9.63 -11.11 -9.75
N PHE A 151 9.01 -10.22 -8.96
CA PHE A 151 7.59 -10.37 -8.59
C PHE A 151 6.73 -9.12 -8.82
N MET A 152 7.31 -7.91 -8.82
CA MET A 152 6.50 -6.70 -8.97
C MET A 152 5.72 -6.60 -10.28
N PRO A 153 6.20 -7.06 -11.45
CA PRO A 153 5.37 -7.06 -12.65
C PRO A 153 4.08 -7.85 -12.46
N THR A 154 4.14 -9.01 -11.80
CA THR A 154 2.97 -9.85 -11.48
C THR A 154 2.08 -9.18 -10.44
N LEU A 155 2.64 -8.68 -9.33
CA LEU A 155 1.86 -7.96 -8.32
C LEU A 155 1.17 -6.73 -8.91
N ARG A 156 1.83 -5.94 -9.75
CA ARG A 156 1.20 -4.79 -10.41
C ARG A 156 0.01 -5.25 -11.25
N THR A 157 0.18 -6.27 -12.10
CA THR A 157 -0.92 -6.79 -12.93
C THR A 157 -2.12 -7.16 -12.07
N HIS A 158 -1.89 -7.86 -10.96
CA HIS A 158 -2.92 -8.18 -9.98
C HIS A 158 -3.65 -6.92 -9.46
N LEU A 159 -2.89 -5.95 -8.95
CA LEU A 159 -3.44 -4.69 -8.42
C LEU A 159 -4.28 -3.92 -9.47
N ALA A 160 -4.05 -4.13 -10.77
CA ALA A 160 -4.88 -3.53 -11.81
C ALA A 160 -6.12 -4.39 -12.15
N ASN A 161 -5.96 -5.71 -12.22
CA ASN A 161 -7.02 -6.66 -12.55
C ASN A 161 -8.12 -6.70 -11.48
N GLU A 162 -7.74 -6.55 -10.21
CA GLU A 162 -8.72 -6.51 -9.13
C GLU A 162 -9.65 -5.30 -9.28
N ILE A 163 -9.14 -4.12 -9.68
CA ILE A 163 -9.99 -2.95 -9.92
C ILE A 163 -11.02 -3.22 -11.02
N ASP A 164 -10.62 -3.91 -12.08
CA ASP A 164 -11.55 -4.31 -13.14
C ASP A 164 -12.59 -5.33 -12.61
N THR A 165 -12.21 -6.25 -11.73
CA THR A 165 -13.13 -7.20 -11.08
C THR A 165 -14.13 -6.48 -10.16
N LEU A 166 -13.67 -5.56 -9.31
CA LEU A 166 -14.52 -4.79 -8.40
C LEU A 166 -15.53 -3.91 -9.15
N LEU A 167 -15.20 -3.45 -10.36
CA LEU A 167 -16.14 -2.71 -11.20
C LEU A 167 -17.30 -3.59 -11.71
N LEU A 168 -17.14 -4.91 -11.81
CA LEU A 168 -18.23 -5.83 -12.16
C LEU A 168 -19.31 -5.88 -11.06
N LEU A 169 -18.97 -5.50 -9.82
CA LEU A 169 -19.92 -5.45 -8.71
C LEU A 169 -21.03 -4.41 -8.92
N THR A 170 -20.88 -3.51 -9.90
CA THR A 170 -21.95 -2.60 -10.34
C THR A 170 -23.20 -3.31 -10.86
N GLU A 171 -23.08 -4.57 -11.27
CA GLU A 171 -24.22 -5.41 -11.67
C GLU A 171 -25.06 -5.88 -10.45
N TYR A 172 -24.54 -5.72 -9.24
CA TYR A 172 -25.11 -6.23 -7.99
C TYR A 172 -25.45 -5.11 -6.99
N GLU A 173 -25.61 -3.88 -7.46
CA GLU A 173 -25.98 -2.72 -6.62
C GLU A 173 -27.36 -2.88 -5.95
N ASP A 174 -28.21 -3.81 -6.43
CA ASP A 174 -29.48 -4.16 -5.78
C ASP A 174 -29.31 -5.06 -4.55
N LYS A 175 -28.13 -5.67 -4.36
CA LYS A 175 -27.89 -6.64 -3.28
C LYS A 175 -27.45 -6.00 -1.98
N VAL A 176 -26.64 -4.94 -2.05
CA VAL A 176 -26.04 -4.30 -0.89
C VAL A 176 -25.58 -2.88 -1.25
N ASP A 177 -25.51 -2.00 -0.26
CA ASP A 177 -24.65 -0.82 -0.38
C ASP A 177 -23.19 -1.28 -0.23
N TRP A 178 -22.48 -1.38 -1.35
CA TRP A 178 -21.10 -1.87 -1.39
C TRP A 178 -20.16 -1.05 -0.52
N MET A 179 -20.36 0.27 -0.42
CA MET A 179 -19.49 1.11 0.39
C MET A 179 -19.77 0.96 1.87
N GLU A 180 -21.04 0.96 2.27
CA GLU A 180 -21.40 0.74 3.68
C GLU A 180 -20.91 -0.63 4.16
N TRP A 181 -21.08 -1.67 3.35
CA TRP A 181 -20.58 -3.00 3.65
C TRP A 181 -19.05 -3.03 3.75
N PHE A 182 -18.34 -2.48 2.77
CA PHE A 182 -16.87 -2.48 2.74
C PHE A 182 -16.27 -1.70 3.91
N ASP A 183 -16.79 -0.50 4.20
CA ASP A 183 -16.37 0.33 5.33
C ASP A 183 -16.56 -0.40 6.66
N LYS A 184 -17.65 -1.17 6.80
CA LYS A 184 -17.88 -1.99 7.98
C LYS A 184 -16.82 -3.10 8.10
N GLN A 185 -16.57 -3.86 7.04
CA GLN A 185 -15.57 -4.95 7.07
C GLN A 185 -14.18 -4.42 7.41
N VAL A 186 -13.72 -3.40 6.68
CA VAL A 186 -12.40 -2.79 6.89
C VAL A 186 -12.31 -2.12 8.25
N GLY A 187 -13.36 -1.40 8.67
CA GLY A 187 -13.43 -0.74 9.97
C GLY A 187 -13.33 -1.72 11.15
N GLU A 188 -14.01 -2.86 11.08
CA GLU A 188 -13.91 -3.91 12.10
C GLU A 188 -12.48 -4.50 12.18
N LYS A 189 -11.86 -4.79 11.04
CA LYS A 189 -10.49 -5.32 10.97
C LYS A 189 -9.46 -4.30 11.47
N ILE A 190 -9.49 -3.07 10.97
CA ILE A 190 -8.60 -2.01 11.42
C ILE A 190 -8.81 -1.73 12.91
N GLY A 191 -10.06 -1.69 13.38
CA GLY A 191 -10.38 -1.51 14.80
C GLY A 191 -9.79 -2.61 15.69
N ALA A 192 -9.79 -3.86 15.22
CA ALA A 192 -9.13 -4.97 15.91
C ALA A 192 -7.60 -4.84 15.89
N MET A 193 -7.00 -4.58 14.73
CA MET A 193 -5.54 -4.42 14.56
C MET A 193 -4.98 -3.26 15.38
N MET A 194 -5.71 -2.14 15.47
CA MET A 194 -5.33 -0.98 16.26
C MET A 194 -5.21 -1.27 17.77
N LYS A 195 -5.68 -2.41 18.28
CA LYS A 195 -5.42 -2.85 19.66
C LYS A 195 -3.98 -3.31 19.87
N ASN A 196 -3.31 -3.80 18.82
CA ASN A 196 -1.91 -4.18 18.87
C ASN A 196 -0.99 -2.93 18.86
N ALA A 197 -0.03 -2.87 19.80
CA ALA A 197 0.88 -1.75 19.92
C ALA A 197 1.87 -1.61 18.77
N GLU A 198 2.32 -2.74 18.21
CA GLU A 198 3.24 -2.77 17.07
C GLU A 198 2.53 -2.32 15.81
N TYR A 199 1.30 -2.79 15.55
CA TYR A 199 0.50 -2.34 14.42
C TYR A 199 0.37 -0.80 14.40
N ARG A 200 0.06 -0.20 15.56
CA ARG A 200 -0.06 1.26 15.69
C ARG A 200 1.22 2.00 15.31
N THR A 201 2.40 1.45 15.62
CA THR A 201 3.67 2.15 15.37
C THR A 201 4.35 1.75 14.08
N ASN A 202 4.03 0.59 13.51
CA ASN A 202 4.80 -0.03 12.43
C ASN A 202 4.01 -0.10 11.11
N ILE A 203 2.68 -0.21 11.16
CA ILE A 203 1.83 -0.37 9.96
C ILE A 203 0.92 0.83 9.77
N PHE A 204 0.23 1.29 10.82
CA PHE A 204 -0.65 2.46 10.71
C PHE A 204 0.01 3.71 10.06
N PRO A 205 1.29 4.05 10.33
CA PRO A 205 1.96 5.15 9.65
C PRO A 205 2.03 5.05 8.13
N ILE A 206 1.96 3.83 7.56
CA ILE A 206 2.04 3.56 6.12
C ILE A 206 0.90 4.24 5.35
N ALA A 207 -0.31 4.23 5.90
CA ALA A 207 -1.48 4.90 5.32
C ALA A 207 -1.29 6.42 5.15
N ILE A 208 -0.27 7.00 5.82
CA ILE A 208 0.08 8.42 5.72
C ILE A 208 1.27 8.61 4.77
N ILE A 209 2.35 7.84 4.95
CA ILE A 209 3.64 8.09 4.26
C ILE A 209 3.71 7.49 2.85
N PHE A 210 2.80 6.59 2.49
CA PHE A 210 2.66 6.08 1.11
C PHE A 210 1.51 6.73 0.34
N HIS A 211 0.67 7.53 1.02
CA HIS A 211 -0.42 8.26 0.40
C HIS A 211 0.04 9.66 -0.01
N ASP A 212 -0.12 10.00 -1.29
CA ASP A 212 0.07 11.37 -1.79
C ASP A 212 -1.29 12.05 -1.91
N LYS A 213 -1.56 13.02 -1.03
CA LYS A 213 -2.82 13.79 -1.02
C LYS A 213 -2.97 14.74 -2.21
N THR A 214 -1.90 15.00 -2.95
CA THR A 214 -1.91 15.87 -4.13
C THR A 214 -2.20 15.09 -5.42
N TYR A 215 -2.07 13.77 -5.39
CA TYR A 215 -2.32 12.91 -6.54
C TYR A 215 -3.76 13.03 -7.03
N TYR A 216 -3.92 12.94 -8.36
CA TYR A 216 -5.21 13.00 -9.05
C TYR A 216 -6.06 14.20 -8.59
N ASP A 217 -5.46 15.40 -8.64
CA ASP A 217 -6.05 16.68 -8.21
C ASP A 217 -6.60 16.70 -6.76
N GLY A 218 -6.09 15.80 -5.93
CA GLY A 218 -6.47 15.64 -4.54
C GLY A 218 -7.88 15.08 -4.34
N VAL A 219 -8.39 14.25 -5.27
CA VAL A 219 -9.68 13.54 -5.13
C VAL A 219 -9.75 12.81 -3.78
N TRP A 220 -8.63 12.25 -3.30
CA TRP A 220 -8.54 11.55 -2.02
C TRP A 220 -7.72 12.29 -0.96
N ALA A 221 -7.65 13.62 -1.00
CA ALA A 221 -6.92 14.40 0.00
C ALA A 221 -7.42 14.19 1.44
N ASN A 222 -8.68 13.77 1.60
CA ASN A 222 -9.29 13.47 2.89
C ASN A 222 -9.00 12.05 3.40
N PHE A 223 -8.31 11.21 2.64
CA PHE A 223 -7.89 9.89 3.11
C PHE A 223 -6.57 9.98 3.91
N PRO A 224 -6.40 9.16 4.97
CA PRO A 224 -7.47 8.50 5.72
C PRO A 224 -8.37 9.55 6.41
N PRO A 225 -9.68 9.29 6.59
CA PRO A 225 -10.67 10.26 7.10
C PRO A 225 -10.54 10.48 8.62
N ILE A 226 -9.36 10.94 9.05
CA ILE A 226 -9.02 11.15 10.45
C ILE A 226 -9.22 12.64 10.77
N PRO A 227 -10.01 12.99 11.80
CA PRO A 227 -10.15 14.40 12.18
C PRO A 227 -8.82 14.99 12.62
N TRP A 228 -8.57 16.26 12.29
CA TRP A 228 -7.21 16.84 12.34
C TRP A 228 -6.55 16.81 13.72
N LEU A 229 -7.30 16.98 14.81
CA LEU A 229 -6.79 16.87 16.19
C LEU A 229 -6.31 15.45 16.51
N PHE A 230 -7.04 14.42 16.03
CA PHE A 230 -6.64 13.03 16.18
C PHE A 230 -5.43 12.74 15.29
N ALA A 231 -5.39 13.24 14.05
CA ALA A 231 -4.24 13.09 13.19
C ALA A 231 -2.97 13.69 13.82
N LEU A 232 -3.08 14.84 14.49
CA LEU A 232 -1.97 15.44 15.23
C LEU A 232 -1.48 14.54 16.37
N ALA A 233 -2.41 14.00 17.16
CA ALA A 233 -2.08 13.07 18.25
C ALA A 233 -1.43 11.77 17.73
N LEU A 234 -1.98 11.17 16.66
CA LEU A 234 -1.45 9.94 16.06
C LEU A 234 -0.05 10.14 15.48
N ARG A 235 0.20 11.30 14.85
CA ARG A 235 1.55 11.69 14.40
C ARG A 235 2.53 11.73 15.58
N TRP A 236 2.15 12.40 16.67
CA TRP A 236 3.02 12.52 17.84
C TRP A 236 3.26 11.18 18.53
N LEU A 237 2.21 10.38 18.70
CA LEU A 237 2.24 9.11 19.44
C LEU A 237 2.93 7.99 18.66
N TYR A 238 2.65 7.84 17.36
CA TYR A 238 3.00 6.63 16.62
C TYR A 238 4.09 6.84 15.57
N MET A 239 4.06 7.96 14.85
CA MET A 239 5.03 8.17 13.75
C MET A 239 6.43 8.50 14.27
N ASN A 240 6.56 9.07 15.46
CA ASN A 240 7.86 9.44 16.02
C ASN A 240 8.73 8.24 16.42
N LYS A 241 8.14 7.09 16.79
CA LYS A 241 8.88 5.92 17.28
C LYS A 241 9.86 5.37 16.24
N HIS A 242 9.43 5.33 14.99
CA HIS A 242 10.21 4.81 13.86
C HIS A 242 10.52 5.89 12.82
N LYS A 243 10.69 7.15 13.27
CA LYS A 243 10.97 8.29 12.37
C LYS A 243 12.17 8.05 11.45
N ASN A 244 13.13 7.28 11.93
CA ASN A 244 14.33 6.90 11.19
C ASN A 244 13.97 6.00 10.00
N TRP A 245 12.98 5.12 10.12
CA TRP A 245 12.54 4.27 9.00
C TRP A 245 11.71 5.08 8.00
N TRP A 246 10.80 5.92 8.50
CA TRP A 246 9.88 6.69 7.66
C TRP A 246 10.56 7.77 6.82
N ARG A 247 11.84 8.07 7.07
CA ARG A 247 12.62 9.00 6.24
C ARG A 247 12.72 8.54 4.78
N PHE A 248 12.65 7.23 4.52
CA PHE A 248 12.76 6.64 3.18
C PHE A 248 11.45 6.65 2.37
N ALA A 249 10.32 7.02 2.96
CA ALA A 249 9.04 7.09 2.23
C ALA A 249 9.00 8.24 1.21
N GLY A 250 8.11 8.16 0.23
CA GLY A 250 7.87 9.25 -0.74
C GLY A 250 7.11 10.45 -0.16
N CYS A 251 6.32 10.25 0.90
CA CYS A 251 5.56 11.34 1.52
C CYS A 251 6.02 11.66 2.94
N ASP A 252 5.79 12.90 3.37
CA ASP A 252 5.97 13.32 4.75
C ASP A 252 4.80 12.88 5.65
N TYR A 253 4.82 13.27 6.93
CA TYR A 253 3.78 12.90 7.90
C TYR A 253 2.45 13.62 7.68
N THR A 254 2.39 14.49 6.68
CA THR A 254 1.18 15.17 6.22
C THR A 254 0.68 14.63 4.88
N SER A 255 1.27 13.55 4.37
CA SER A 255 0.94 12.94 3.08
C SER A 255 1.21 13.87 1.89
N HIS A 256 2.22 14.73 2.01
CA HIS A 256 2.71 15.54 0.89
C HIS A 256 4.01 14.94 0.34
N PRO A 257 4.24 15.03 -0.98
CA PRO A 257 5.48 14.63 -1.61
C PRO A 257 6.72 15.22 -0.95
N LYS A 258 7.73 14.40 -0.72
CA LYS A 258 9.05 14.81 -0.24
C LYS A 258 10.16 14.14 -1.04
N GLU A 259 11.37 14.68 -0.94
CA GLU A 259 12.53 14.09 -1.59
C GLU A 259 12.96 12.79 -0.90
N LEU A 260 13.42 11.83 -1.71
CA LEU A 260 14.00 10.58 -1.24
C LEU A 260 15.49 10.80 -0.88
N PRO A 261 15.94 10.46 0.34
CA PRO A 261 17.32 10.70 0.77
C PRO A 261 18.38 9.94 -0.03
N PHE A 262 18.00 8.80 -0.61
CA PHE A 262 18.90 7.92 -1.36
C PHE A 262 18.52 7.71 -2.83
N ALA A 263 17.60 8.50 -3.39
CA ALA A 263 17.34 8.45 -4.83
C ALA A 263 18.50 9.00 -5.67
#